data_AF-A0A7Z0AXG5-F1
#
_entry.id   AF-A0A7Z0AXG5-F1
#
_cell.length_a   1.000
_cell.length_b   1.000
_cell.length_c   1.000
_cell.angle_alpha   90.00
_cell.angle_beta   90.00
_cell.angle_gamma   90.00
#
_symmetry.space_group_name_H-M   'P 1'
#
loop_
_entity.id
_entity.type
_entity.pdbx_description
1 polymer ?
#
loop_
_entity_poly.entity_id
_entity_poly.type
_entity_poly.pdbx_seq_one_letter_code
_entity_poly.pdbx_strand_id
1 'polypeptide(L)'
;MPPLRDLITDPGLDLTPSERKVVRALLDQYPRNGLGPMARLAEHAGVSDPTIVRLVKKLGFGGYADFQDALLSDMDHRLRSPRTLLQPRSHQNKDDAWSHYLAHSHNLLAETQALTQPEDVRILADWLLDTRHQVYCFGGRFSSLMATYLLNHLRLLRPGCFALEDNAQLPDRLFDLQRQDVVLVFDYRRYQTQALRVASAAKNNNARVVLFTDIYASPLRELADMIISAPVESASPFDTMVPALAQVEALIACLTLRCPDLADRLEGIDALRNDFDTHLLEDK
;
A
#
# COMPACT_ATOMS: atom_id res chain seq x y z
N MET A 1 2.59 9.00 14.27
CA MET A 1 2.61 10.31 13.58
C MET A 1 2.37 10.05 12.11
N PRO A 2 1.52 10.84 11.43
CA PRO A 2 1.43 10.73 9.96
C PRO A 2 2.82 10.93 9.33
N PRO A 3 3.10 10.31 8.18
CA PRO A 3 4.33 10.55 7.44
C PRO A 3 4.53 12.06 7.27
N LEU A 4 5.77 12.54 7.38
CA LEU A 4 6.04 13.98 7.34
C LEU A 4 5.53 14.63 6.04
N ARG A 5 5.51 13.87 4.94
CA ARG A 5 4.92 14.31 3.68
C ARG A 5 3.41 14.58 3.79
N ASP A 6 2.66 13.75 4.50
CA ASP A 6 1.22 13.89 4.66
C ASP A 6 0.88 15.14 5.49
N LEU A 7 1.69 15.40 6.52
CA LEU A 7 1.62 16.64 7.28
C LEU A 7 1.87 17.87 6.39
N ILE A 8 2.82 17.80 5.46
CA ILE A 8 3.14 18.92 4.54
C ILE A 8 2.05 19.11 3.47
N THR A 9 1.35 18.05 3.08
CA THR A 9 0.31 18.07 2.03
C THR A 9 -1.12 18.14 2.57
N ASP A 10 -1.30 18.26 3.89
CA ASP A 10 -2.61 18.26 4.52
C ASP A 10 -3.48 19.41 3.96
N PRO A 11 -4.61 19.12 3.30
CA PRO A 11 -5.51 20.14 2.76
C PRO A 11 -6.15 21.02 3.85
N GLY A 12 -6.11 20.60 5.12
CA GLY A 12 -6.52 21.40 6.27
C GLY A 12 -5.53 22.52 6.66
N LEU A 13 -4.33 22.57 6.09
CA LEU A 13 -3.36 23.63 6.36
C LEU A 13 -3.74 24.94 5.67
N ASP A 14 -4.00 25.98 6.46
CA ASP A 14 -4.16 27.34 5.95
C ASP A 14 -2.80 27.95 5.57
N LEU A 15 -2.39 27.74 4.31
CA LEU A 15 -1.11 28.19 3.75
C LEU A 15 -1.26 29.49 2.97
N THR A 16 -0.42 30.48 3.30
CA THR A 16 -0.25 31.69 2.47
C THR A 16 0.32 31.34 1.09
N PRO A 17 0.18 32.23 0.07
CA PRO A 17 0.75 31.98 -1.26
C PRO A 17 2.25 31.67 -1.24
N SER A 18 3.02 32.35 -0.38
CA SER A 18 4.46 32.13 -0.25
C SER A 18 4.79 30.80 0.44
N GLU A 19 4.03 30.41 1.46
CA GLU A 19 4.19 29.10 2.11
C GLU A 19 3.85 27.95 1.16
N ARG A 20 2.82 28.11 0.32
CA ARG A 20 2.49 27.15 -0.76
C ARG A 20 3.63 26.96 -1.75
N LYS A 21 4.39 28.01 -2.07
CA LYS A 21 5.60 27.88 -2.91
C LYS A 21 6.68 27.04 -2.23
N VAL A 22 6.88 27.23 -0.92
CA VAL A 22 7.83 26.42 -0.14
C VAL A 22 7.39 24.95 -0.11
N VAL A 23 6.10 24.67 0.13
CA VAL A 23 5.57 23.30 0.07
C VAL A 23 5.81 22.67 -1.29
N ARG A 24 5.53 23.38 -2.39
CA ARG A 24 5.78 22.89 -3.75
C ARG A 24 7.26 22.60 -4.00
N ALA A 25 8.14 23.49 -3.57
CA ALA A 25 9.59 23.33 -3.67
C ALA A 25 10.11 22.14 -2.85
N LEU A 26 9.52 21.87 -1.69
CA LEU A 26 9.80 20.68 -0.88
C LEU A 26 9.36 19.39 -1.58
N LEU A 27 8.20 19.41 -2.24
CA LEU A 27 7.62 18.23 -2.89
C LEU A 27 8.29 17.84 -4.20
N ASP A 28 8.90 18.79 -4.92
CA ASP A 28 9.57 18.57 -6.21
C ASP A 28 10.65 17.48 -6.15
N GLN A 29 11.44 17.44 -5.06
CA GLN A 29 12.40 16.36 -4.77
C GLN A 29 12.38 15.99 -3.27
N TYR A 30 11.20 15.63 -2.77
CA TYR A 30 11.04 15.23 -1.38
C TYR A 30 11.78 13.92 -1.05
N PRO A 31 12.46 13.80 0.12
CA PRO A 31 12.72 14.83 1.12
C PRO A 31 14.02 15.62 0.89
N ARG A 32 14.77 15.34 -0.19
CA ARG A 32 16.12 15.90 -0.46
C ARG A 32 16.17 17.43 -0.42
N ASN A 33 15.20 18.10 -1.00
CA ASN A 33 15.19 19.57 -1.06
C ASN A 33 15.11 20.24 0.32
N GLY A 34 14.51 19.58 1.32
CA GLY A 34 14.46 20.09 2.68
C GLY A 34 15.68 19.72 3.54
N LEU A 35 16.51 18.78 3.09
CA LEU A 35 17.71 18.34 3.83
C LEU A 35 18.92 19.26 3.64
N GLY A 36 18.89 20.12 2.62
CA GLY A 36 19.93 21.12 2.37
C GLY A 36 19.79 22.37 3.24
N PRO A 37 20.77 23.30 3.17
CA PRO A 37 20.68 24.59 3.85
C PRO A 37 19.39 25.34 3.53
N MET A 38 18.77 25.96 4.54
CA MET A 38 17.50 26.69 4.41
C MET A 38 17.52 27.72 3.27
N ALA A 39 18.63 28.44 3.09
CA ALA A 39 18.80 29.42 2.03
C ALA A 39 18.62 28.83 0.62
N ARG A 40 19.05 27.57 0.39
CA ARG A 40 18.83 26.90 -0.90
C ARG A 40 17.37 26.58 -1.13
N LEU A 41 16.65 26.16 -0.09
CA LEU A 41 15.22 25.93 -0.18
C LEU A 41 14.47 27.25 -0.43
N ALA A 42 14.91 28.35 0.19
CA ALA A 42 14.34 29.69 0.01
C ALA A 42 14.50 30.17 -1.43
N GLU A 43 15.71 30.03 -1.97
CA GLU A 43 16.05 30.33 -3.36
C GLU A 43 15.20 29.49 -4.32
N HIS A 44 15.15 28.17 -4.12
CA HIS A 44 14.38 27.26 -4.97
C HIS A 44 12.87 27.55 -4.95
N ALA A 45 12.34 27.94 -3.78
CA ALA A 45 10.93 28.34 -3.62
C ALA A 45 10.63 29.78 -4.06
N GLY A 46 11.66 30.60 -4.32
CA GLY A 46 11.51 32.03 -4.61
C GLY A 46 10.89 32.82 -3.44
N VAL A 47 11.31 32.52 -2.21
CA VAL A 47 10.85 33.19 -0.98
C VAL A 47 12.02 33.59 -0.07
N SER A 48 11.73 34.28 1.03
CA SER A 48 12.70 34.62 2.06
C SER A 48 12.78 33.56 3.18
N ASP A 49 13.94 33.42 3.81
CA ASP A 49 14.19 32.52 4.95
C ASP A 49 13.12 32.61 6.08
N PRO A 50 12.65 33.81 6.52
CA PRO A 50 11.59 33.91 7.54
C PRO A 50 10.26 33.27 7.11
N THR A 51 10.01 33.13 5.80
CA THR A 51 8.82 32.45 5.29
C THR A 51 8.92 30.95 5.53
N ILE A 52 10.11 30.35 5.35
CA ILE A 52 10.35 28.94 5.68
C ILE A 52 10.21 28.70 7.18
N VAL A 53 10.83 29.56 8.02
CA VAL A 53 10.72 29.41 9.47
C VAL A 53 9.27 29.48 9.95
N ARG A 54 8.45 30.37 9.37
CA ARG A 54 7.01 30.45 9.67
C ARG A 54 6.26 29.18 9.26
N LEU A 55 6.52 28.66 8.06
CA LEU A 55 5.91 27.40 7.61
C LEU A 55 6.27 26.25 8.56
N VAL A 56 7.56 26.09 8.87
CA VAL A 56 8.05 24.99 9.70
C VAL A 56 7.45 25.06 11.12
N LYS A 57 7.33 26.26 11.70
CA LYS A 57 6.62 26.44 12.98
C LYS A 57 5.13 26.14 12.87
N LYS A 58 4.48 26.53 11.77
CA LYS A 58 3.07 26.23 11.50
C LYS A 58 2.82 24.71 11.39
N LEU A 59 3.79 23.98 10.85
CA LEU A 59 3.78 22.51 10.81
C LEU A 59 4.09 21.86 12.18
N GLY A 60 4.36 22.65 13.23
CA GLY A 60 4.55 22.15 14.59
C GLY A 60 6.00 21.91 15.02
N PHE A 61 6.99 22.32 14.22
CA PHE A 61 8.41 22.14 14.54
C PHE A 61 9.01 23.35 15.25
N GLY A 62 10.01 23.11 16.10
CA GLY A 62 10.72 24.17 16.83
C GLY A 62 11.55 25.09 15.95
N GLY A 63 11.91 24.63 14.74
CA GLY A 63 12.68 25.38 13.76
C GLY A 63 13.14 24.51 12.59
N TYR A 64 13.92 25.09 11.66
CA TYR A 64 14.32 24.38 10.45
C TYR A 64 15.20 23.15 10.72
N ALA A 65 16.07 23.19 11.74
CA ALA A 65 16.89 22.03 12.11
C ALA A 65 16.04 20.85 12.61
N ASP A 66 15.05 21.10 13.47
CA ASP A 66 14.10 20.10 13.96
C ASP A 66 13.27 19.50 12.80
N PHE A 67 12.88 20.34 11.83
CA PHE A 67 12.25 19.86 10.60
C PHE A 67 13.19 19.04 9.72
N GLN A 68 14.48 19.38 9.64
CA GLN A 68 15.48 18.57 8.95
C GLN A 68 15.68 17.21 9.61
N ASP A 69 15.69 17.15 10.94
CA ASP A 69 15.77 15.89 11.69
C ASP A 69 14.53 15.02 11.42
N ALA A 70 13.35 15.63 11.35
CA ALA A 70 12.13 14.94 10.95
C ALA A 70 12.18 14.43 9.49
N LEU A 71 12.74 15.21 8.55
CA LEU A 71 12.97 14.80 7.16
C LEU A 71 13.99 13.67 7.04
N LEU A 72 15.08 13.73 7.81
CA LEU A 72 16.09 12.67 7.88
C LEU A 72 15.47 11.40 8.44
N SER A 73 14.68 11.51 9.50
CA SER A 73 13.93 10.39 10.08
C SER A 73 12.97 9.77 9.07
N ASP A 74 12.16 10.57 8.36
CA ASP A 74 11.24 10.08 7.32
C ASP A 74 12.01 9.36 6.19
N MET A 75 13.16 9.89 5.78
CA MET A 75 14.04 9.27 4.79
C MET A 75 14.65 7.95 5.29
N ASP A 76 15.13 7.93 6.52
CA ASP A 76 15.67 6.75 7.19
C ASP A 76 14.61 5.65 7.33
N HIS A 77 13.39 6.02 7.72
CA HIS A 77 12.26 5.09 7.73
C HIS A 77 11.99 4.56 6.31
N ARG A 78 12.06 5.35 5.25
CA ARG A 78 11.88 4.81 3.88
C ARG A 78 13.02 3.89 3.42
N LEU A 79 14.25 4.10 3.86
CA LEU A 79 15.46 3.46 3.30
C LEU A 79 16.14 2.42 4.20
N ARG A 80 15.72 2.26 5.47
CA ARG A 80 16.33 1.29 6.39
C ARG A 80 16.23 -0.14 5.86
N SER A 81 17.40 -0.75 5.67
CA SER A 81 17.53 -2.19 5.45
C SER A 81 17.27 -2.96 6.76
N PRO A 82 16.85 -4.23 6.73
CA PRO A 82 16.69 -5.01 7.96
C PRO A 82 18.01 -5.06 8.77
N ARG A 83 19.15 -5.04 8.07
CA ARG A 83 20.49 -5.01 8.67
C ARG A 83 20.76 -3.76 9.53
N THR A 84 20.23 -2.61 9.17
CA THR A 84 20.42 -1.37 9.95
C THR A 84 19.48 -1.31 11.15
N LEU A 85 18.34 -2.01 11.11
CA LEU A 85 17.41 -2.16 12.24
C LEU A 85 17.87 -3.21 13.26
N LEU A 86 18.79 -4.11 12.86
CA LEU A 86 19.43 -5.10 13.74
C LEU A 86 20.49 -4.49 14.68
N GLN A 87 20.84 -3.20 14.54
CA GLN A 87 21.73 -2.56 15.51
C GLN A 87 21.06 -2.59 16.90
N PRO A 88 21.78 -2.99 17.95
CA PRO A 88 21.19 -3.33 19.23
C PRO A 88 20.49 -2.11 19.83
N ARG A 89 19.15 -2.08 19.69
CA ARG A 89 18.30 -1.25 20.55
C ARG A 89 18.45 -1.84 21.94
N SER A 90 19.12 -1.10 22.82
CA SER A 90 19.37 -1.51 24.19
C SER A 90 18.08 -1.94 24.88
N HIS A 91 18.09 -3.16 25.43
CA HIS A 91 17.18 -3.65 26.49
C HIS A 91 15.79 -4.17 26.08
N GLN A 92 15.62 -4.80 24.90
CA GLN A 92 14.47 -5.70 24.75
C GLN A 92 14.78 -7.04 25.43
N ASN A 93 13.98 -7.39 26.44
CA ASN A 93 14.03 -8.69 27.07
C ASN A 93 13.64 -9.76 26.03
N LYS A 94 14.59 -10.63 25.67
CA LYS A 94 14.40 -11.62 24.59
C LYS A 94 13.30 -12.62 24.93
N ASP A 95 13.06 -12.85 26.21
CA ASP A 95 12.10 -13.85 26.69
C ASP A 95 10.64 -13.45 26.46
N ASP A 96 10.35 -12.16 26.16
CA ASP A 96 8.99 -11.65 25.91
C ASP A 96 8.78 -11.08 24.50
N ALA A 97 9.72 -11.33 23.58
CA ALA A 97 9.67 -10.77 22.22
C ALA A 97 8.42 -11.22 21.44
N TRP A 98 7.93 -12.44 21.68
CA TRP A 98 6.72 -12.97 21.05
C TRP A 98 5.47 -12.20 21.46
N SER A 99 5.21 -12.09 22.78
CA SER A 99 4.03 -11.39 23.30
C SER A 99 4.07 -9.91 22.91
N HIS A 100 5.25 -9.29 22.97
CA HIS A 100 5.44 -7.91 22.53
C HIS A 100 5.14 -7.73 21.04
N TYR A 101 5.58 -8.65 20.17
CA TYR A 101 5.27 -8.60 18.74
C TYR A 101 3.76 -8.72 18.48
N LEU A 102 3.07 -9.64 19.17
CA LEU A 102 1.62 -9.81 19.03
C LEU A 102 0.85 -8.59 19.55
N ALA A 103 1.24 -8.04 20.69
CA ALA A 103 0.64 -6.81 21.24
C ALA A 103 0.84 -5.61 20.29
N HIS A 104 2.03 -5.47 19.70
CA HIS A 104 2.29 -4.46 18.67
C HIS A 104 1.39 -4.68 17.45
N SER A 105 1.29 -5.92 16.95
CA SER A 105 0.45 -6.27 15.80
C SER A 105 -1.03 -5.95 16.04
N HIS A 106 -1.52 -6.18 17.26
CA HIS A 106 -2.88 -5.80 17.66
C HIS A 106 -3.13 -4.29 17.52
N ASN A 107 -2.18 -3.45 17.97
CA ASN A 107 -2.32 -2.00 17.84
C ASN A 107 -2.33 -1.55 16.37
N LEU A 108 -1.51 -2.16 15.52
CA LEU A 108 -1.51 -1.87 14.08
C LEU A 108 -2.84 -2.19 13.41
N LEU A 109 -3.56 -3.23 13.85
CA LEU A 109 -4.89 -3.55 13.34
C LEU A 109 -5.90 -2.44 13.67
N ALA A 110 -5.83 -1.86 14.87
CA ALA A 110 -6.67 -0.72 15.24
C ALA A 110 -6.38 0.51 14.37
N GLU A 111 -5.10 0.80 14.08
CA GLU A 111 -4.71 1.88 13.17
C GLU A 111 -5.21 1.62 11.73
N THR A 112 -5.12 0.37 11.27
CA THR A 112 -5.56 -0.04 9.94
C THR A 112 -7.05 0.21 9.70
N GLN A 113 -7.87 -0.07 10.72
CA GLN A 113 -9.30 0.20 10.68
C GLN A 113 -9.59 1.70 10.51
N ALA A 114 -8.84 2.56 11.18
CA ALA A 114 -9.01 4.02 11.09
C ALA A 114 -8.60 4.60 9.72
N LEU A 115 -7.73 3.92 8.98
CA LEU A 115 -7.25 4.35 7.66
C LEU A 115 -8.20 4.00 6.51
N THR A 116 -9.16 3.09 6.73
CA THR A 116 -10.00 2.54 5.66
C THR A 116 -11.41 3.11 5.76
N GLN A 117 -11.86 3.80 4.72
CA GLN A 117 -13.24 4.30 4.68
C GLN A 117 -14.19 3.19 4.25
N PRO A 118 -15.33 2.98 4.95
CA PRO A 118 -16.32 1.96 4.57
C PRO A 118 -16.82 2.11 3.13
N GLU A 119 -16.92 3.34 2.64
CA GLU A 119 -17.37 3.64 1.28
C GLU A 119 -16.37 3.18 0.21
N ASP A 120 -15.05 3.32 0.46
CA ASP A 120 -14.03 2.83 -0.46
C ASP A 120 -14.10 1.31 -0.60
N VAL A 121 -14.31 0.60 0.51
CA VAL A 121 -14.49 -0.87 0.52
C VAL A 121 -15.75 -1.26 -0.24
N ARG A 122 -16.84 -0.50 -0.09
CA ARG A 122 -18.09 -0.74 -0.82
C ARG A 122 -17.89 -0.59 -2.33
N ILE A 123 -17.26 0.50 -2.77
CA ILE A 123 -16.94 0.77 -4.18
C ILE A 123 -15.99 -0.30 -4.73
N LEU A 124 -14.96 -0.68 -3.98
CA LEU A 124 -14.02 -1.73 -4.38
C LEU A 124 -14.76 -3.06 -4.59
N ALA A 125 -15.63 -3.42 -3.67
CA ALA A 125 -16.42 -4.65 -3.79
C ALA A 125 -17.39 -4.61 -4.98
N ASP A 126 -17.95 -3.44 -5.33
CA ASP A 126 -18.75 -3.26 -6.56
C ASP A 126 -17.91 -3.57 -7.81
N TRP A 127 -16.70 -3.01 -7.87
CA TRP A 127 -15.78 -3.28 -8.98
C TRP A 127 -15.38 -4.75 -9.02
N LEU A 128 -14.99 -5.34 -7.90
CA LEU A 128 -14.51 -6.72 -7.88
C LEU A 128 -15.59 -7.75 -8.22
N LEU A 129 -16.86 -7.50 -7.92
CA LEU A 129 -17.95 -8.44 -8.22
C LEU A 129 -18.58 -8.25 -9.60
N ASP A 130 -18.30 -7.15 -10.31
CA ASP A 130 -18.84 -6.92 -11.65
C ASP A 130 -18.19 -7.85 -12.70
N THR A 131 -18.93 -8.84 -13.16
CA THR A 131 -18.46 -9.88 -14.09
C THR A 131 -18.24 -9.40 -15.52
N ARG A 132 -18.61 -8.15 -15.84
CA ARG A 132 -18.44 -7.57 -17.18
C ARG A 132 -16.98 -7.23 -17.52
N HIS A 133 -16.10 -7.19 -16.54
CA HIS A 133 -14.69 -6.85 -16.71
C HIS A 133 -13.77 -7.78 -15.92
N GLN A 134 -12.50 -7.84 -16.27
CA GLN A 134 -11.54 -8.74 -15.66
C GLN A 134 -10.90 -8.11 -14.41
N VAL A 135 -10.39 -8.95 -13.51
CA VAL A 135 -9.61 -8.55 -12.35
C VAL A 135 -8.22 -9.15 -12.44
N TYR A 136 -7.19 -8.32 -12.34
CA TYR A 136 -5.80 -8.72 -12.39
C TYR A 136 -5.13 -8.41 -11.06
N CYS A 137 -4.38 -9.36 -10.50
CA CYS A 137 -3.65 -9.18 -9.24
C CYS A 137 -2.15 -9.24 -9.48
N PHE A 138 -1.44 -8.18 -9.09
CA PHE A 138 0.02 -8.13 -9.09
C PHE A 138 0.52 -7.91 -7.67
N GLY A 139 1.58 -8.62 -7.30
CA GLY A 139 2.33 -8.35 -6.09
C GLY A 139 3.80 -8.66 -6.30
N GLY A 140 4.64 -7.92 -5.58
CA GLY A 140 6.07 -8.09 -5.56
C GLY A 140 6.55 -9.30 -4.77
N ARG A 141 7.80 -9.27 -4.29
CA ARG A 141 8.44 -10.42 -3.63
C ARG A 141 7.64 -10.99 -2.46
N PHE A 142 7.22 -10.15 -1.51
CA PHE A 142 6.41 -10.58 -0.36
C PHE A 142 4.93 -10.26 -0.53
N SER A 143 4.61 -9.18 -1.25
CA SER A 143 3.24 -8.74 -1.46
C SER A 143 2.47 -9.60 -2.46
N SER A 144 3.15 -10.43 -3.26
CA SER A 144 2.54 -11.51 -4.05
C SER A 144 1.74 -12.48 -3.19
N LEU A 145 2.14 -12.71 -1.92
CA LEU A 145 1.37 -13.57 -1.02
C LEU A 145 -0.05 -13.04 -0.80
N MET A 146 -0.21 -11.73 -0.62
CA MET A 146 -1.53 -11.10 -0.46
C MET A 146 -2.30 -11.08 -1.78
N ALA A 147 -1.62 -10.77 -2.89
CA ALA A 147 -2.22 -10.78 -4.22
C ALA A 147 -2.77 -12.17 -4.58
N THR A 148 -1.98 -13.22 -4.38
CA THR A 148 -2.38 -14.61 -4.63
C THR A 148 -3.48 -15.07 -3.68
N TYR A 149 -3.40 -14.70 -2.39
CA TYR A 149 -4.43 -15.08 -1.42
C TYR A 149 -5.80 -14.48 -1.77
N LEU A 150 -5.86 -13.18 -2.11
CA LEU A 150 -7.08 -12.55 -2.59
C LEU A 150 -7.54 -13.15 -3.91
N LEU A 151 -6.64 -13.34 -4.88
CA LEU A 151 -6.94 -13.90 -6.19
C LEU A 151 -7.60 -15.29 -6.08
N ASN A 152 -7.08 -16.15 -5.22
CA ASN A 152 -7.63 -17.48 -5.03
C ASN A 152 -9.08 -17.43 -4.53
N HIS A 153 -9.38 -16.53 -3.59
CA HIS A 153 -10.76 -16.33 -3.13
C HIS A 153 -11.63 -15.71 -4.22
N LEU A 154 -11.16 -14.69 -4.94
CA LEU A 154 -11.90 -14.08 -6.04
C LEU A 154 -12.32 -15.10 -7.11
N ARG A 155 -11.47 -16.10 -7.40
CA ARG A 155 -11.78 -17.19 -8.34
C ARG A 155 -12.91 -18.11 -7.86
N LEU A 156 -13.05 -18.28 -6.54
CA LEU A 156 -14.19 -18.96 -5.96
C LEU A 156 -15.47 -18.12 -6.11
N LEU A 157 -15.37 -16.81 -5.97
CA LEU A 157 -16.52 -15.90 -6.04
C LEU A 157 -17.00 -15.63 -7.48
N ARG A 158 -16.09 -15.58 -8.46
CA ARG A 158 -16.43 -15.23 -9.85
C ARG A 158 -15.38 -15.69 -10.87
N PRO A 159 -15.73 -15.80 -12.17
CA PRO A 159 -14.76 -15.96 -13.24
C PRO A 159 -14.03 -14.64 -13.55
N GLY A 160 -12.96 -14.74 -14.34
CA GLY A 160 -12.27 -13.56 -14.87
C GLY A 160 -11.26 -12.92 -13.94
N CYS A 161 -10.60 -13.72 -13.10
CA CYS A 161 -9.58 -13.26 -12.17
C CYS A 161 -8.22 -13.90 -12.48
N PHE A 162 -7.20 -13.07 -12.72
CA PHE A 162 -5.90 -13.50 -13.21
C PHE A 162 -4.74 -12.96 -12.36
N ALA A 163 -3.66 -13.73 -12.30
CA ALA A 163 -2.39 -13.25 -11.75
C ALA A 163 -1.61 -12.52 -12.84
N LEU A 164 -0.98 -11.41 -12.47
CA LEU A 164 0.10 -10.80 -13.23
C LEU A 164 1.40 -11.22 -12.54
N GLU A 165 2.05 -12.23 -13.10
CA GLU A 165 3.31 -12.73 -12.59
C GLU A 165 4.48 -11.93 -13.18
N ASP A 166 5.55 -11.74 -12.40
CA ASP A 166 6.77 -11.13 -12.90
C ASP A 166 7.58 -12.14 -13.74
N ASN A 167 7.06 -12.42 -14.94
CA ASN A 167 7.64 -13.37 -15.88
C ASN A 167 7.64 -12.81 -17.31
N ALA A 168 8.14 -13.59 -18.27
CA ALA A 168 8.29 -13.16 -19.65
C ALA A 168 6.96 -12.81 -20.36
N GLN A 169 5.82 -13.33 -19.88
CA GLN A 169 4.50 -13.10 -20.46
C GLN A 169 3.81 -11.85 -19.91
N LEU A 170 4.38 -11.20 -18.88
CA LEU A 170 3.77 -10.02 -18.28
C LEU A 170 3.45 -8.91 -19.29
N PRO A 171 4.34 -8.54 -20.24
CA PRO A 171 4.04 -7.52 -21.24
C PRO A 171 2.82 -7.87 -22.10
N ASP A 172 2.69 -9.14 -22.50
CA ASP A 172 1.57 -9.61 -23.33
C ASP A 172 0.25 -9.47 -22.55
N ARG A 173 0.24 -9.85 -21.27
CA ARG A 173 -0.93 -9.68 -20.39
C ARG A 173 -1.30 -8.22 -20.16
N LEU A 174 -0.30 -7.35 -20.03
CA LEU A 174 -0.51 -5.92 -19.86
C LEU A 174 -1.04 -5.25 -21.14
N PHE A 175 -0.69 -5.78 -22.31
CA PHE A 175 -1.18 -5.30 -23.60
C PHE A 175 -2.68 -5.57 -23.78
N ASP A 176 -3.17 -6.70 -23.27
CA ASP A 176 -4.58 -7.09 -23.39
C ASP A 176 -5.53 -6.36 -22.42
N LEU A 177 -5.00 -5.57 -21.48
CA LEU A 177 -5.81 -4.84 -20.49
C LEU A 177 -6.83 -3.91 -21.15
N GLN A 178 -8.07 -3.96 -20.68
CA GLN A 178 -9.15 -3.12 -21.15
C GLN A 178 -9.49 -2.03 -20.12
N ARG A 179 -10.06 -0.92 -20.59
CA ARG A 179 -10.46 0.23 -19.76
C ARG A 179 -11.37 -0.10 -18.57
N GLN A 180 -12.16 -1.16 -18.69
CA GLN A 180 -13.10 -1.58 -17.66
C GLN A 180 -12.46 -2.51 -16.62
N ASP A 181 -11.28 -3.06 -16.90
CA ASP A 181 -10.61 -4.00 -16.02
C ASP A 181 -10.09 -3.32 -14.76
N VAL A 182 -9.90 -4.13 -13.71
CA VAL A 182 -9.40 -3.71 -12.42
C VAL A 182 -8.06 -4.39 -12.18
N VAL A 183 -7.02 -3.60 -11.93
CA VAL A 183 -5.68 -4.07 -11.59
C VAL A 183 -5.41 -3.78 -10.13
N LEU A 184 -5.40 -4.84 -9.32
CA LEU A 184 -5.00 -4.82 -7.92
C LEU A 184 -3.48 -4.93 -7.84
N VAL A 185 -2.84 -3.87 -7.35
CA VAL A 185 -1.39 -3.83 -7.17
C VAL A 185 -1.08 -3.81 -5.68
N PHE A 186 -0.35 -4.82 -5.21
CA PHE A 186 0.13 -4.91 -3.84
C PHE A 186 1.60 -4.53 -3.81
N ASP A 187 1.93 -3.38 -3.25
CA ASP A 187 3.31 -2.89 -3.14
C ASP A 187 3.50 -2.13 -1.85
N TYR A 188 4.33 -2.68 -0.96
CA TYR A 188 4.61 -2.15 0.37
C TYR A 188 6.11 -1.87 0.49
N ARG A 189 6.47 -0.99 1.43
CA ARG A 189 7.78 -0.39 1.73
C ARG A 189 8.96 -1.14 1.10
N ARG A 190 9.80 -0.39 0.38
CA ARG A 190 10.77 -0.88 -0.62
C ARG A 190 10.11 -1.23 -1.95
N TYR A 191 9.33 -0.27 -2.43
CA TYR A 191 8.55 -0.30 -3.66
C TYR A 191 9.35 -0.83 -4.84
N GLN A 192 8.72 -1.75 -5.58
CA GLN A 192 9.39 -2.43 -6.68
C GLN A 192 9.16 -1.70 -8.00
N THR A 193 10.22 -1.52 -8.78
CA THR A 193 10.14 -0.93 -10.13
C THR A 193 9.16 -1.68 -11.04
N GLN A 194 9.00 -2.98 -10.83
CA GLN A 194 8.05 -3.78 -11.60
C GLN A 194 6.59 -3.43 -11.29
N ALA A 195 6.26 -3.15 -10.01
CA ALA A 195 4.93 -2.68 -9.64
C ALA A 195 4.60 -1.35 -10.32
N LEU A 196 5.58 -0.44 -10.40
CA LEU A 196 5.43 0.82 -11.12
C LEU A 196 5.11 0.59 -12.61
N ARG A 197 5.83 -0.34 -13.28
CA ARG A 197 5.58 -0.67 -14.69
C ARG A 197 4.18 -1.23 -14.92
N VAL A 198 3.72 -2.11 -14.03
CA VAL A 198 2.35 -2.68 -14.08
C VAL A 198 1.31 -1.58 -13.90
N ALA A 199 1.44 -0.74 -12.88
CA ALA A 199 0.52 0.36 -12.63
C ALA A 199 0.50 1.37 -13.80
N SER A 200 1.67 1.72 -14.35
CA SER A 200 1.76 2.60 -15.52
C SER A 200 1.10 1.99 -16.76
N ALA A 201 1.33 0.70 -17.05
CA ALA A 201 0.71 0.03 -18.18
C ALA A 201 -0.82 -0.06 -18.03
N ALA A 202 -1.32 -0.34 -16.83
CA ALA A 202 -2.75 -0.33 -16.54
C ALA A 202 -3.36 1.06 -16.80
N LYS A 203 -2.72 2.13 -16.32
CA LYS A 203 -3.21 3.50 -16.56
C LYS A 203 -3.14 3.91 -18.02
N ASN A 204 -2.11 3.51 -18.76
CA ASN A 204 -2.01 3.76 -20.20
C ASN A 204 -3.16 3.09 -20.99
N ASN A 205 -3.65 1.94 -20.51
CA ASN A 205 -4.82 1.26 -21.06
C ASN A 205 -6.16 1.74 -20.46
N ASN A 206 -6.14 2.79 -19.62
CA ASN A 206 -7.28 3.34 -18.90
C ASN A 206 -7.97 2.33 -17.96
N ALA A 207 -7.31 1.23 -17.60
CA ALA A 207 -7.81 0.31 -16.58
C ALA A 207 -7.77 0.96 -15.20
N ARG A 208 -8.63 0.52 -14.28
CA ARG A 208 -8.66 1.01 -12.91
C ARG A 208 -7.52 0.38 -12.12
N VAL A 209 -6.73 1.19 -11.41
CA VAL A 209 -5.67 0.72 -10.53
C VAL A 209 -6.10 0.87 -9.08
N VAL A 210 -6.15 -0.24 -8.35
CA VAL A 210 -6.36 -0.25 -6.90
C VAL A 210 -5.03 -0.62 -6.24
N LEU A 211 -4.48 0.30 -5.48
CA LEU A 211 -3.18 0.14 -4.83
C LEU A 211 -3.37 -0.25 -3.36
N PHE A 212 -2.94 -1.46 -3.02
CA PHE A 212 -2.73 -1.90 -1.65
C PHE A 212 -1.29 -1.59 -1.27
N THR A 213 -1.09 -0.68 -0.33
CA THR A 213 0.25 -0.16 0.01
C THR A 213 0.37 0.24 1.47
N ASP A 214 1.54 0.71 1.85
CA ASP A 214 1.78 1.21 3.20
C ASP A 214 1.36 2.67 3.38
N ILE A 215 1.40 3.13 4.62
CA ILE A 215 1.07 4.52 4.99
C ILE A 215 2.08 5.54 4.44
N TYR A 216 3.25 5.15 3.94
CA TYR A 216 4.20 6.10 3.37
C TYR A 216 3.79 6.50 1.94
N ALA A 217 4.43 7.56 1.45
CA ALA A 217 4.15 8.08 0.12
C ALA A 217 4.79 7.19 -0.97
N SER A 218 4.13 6.08 -1.26
CA SER A 218 4.42 5.22 -2.41
C SER A 218 4.41 6.02 -3.71
N PRO A 219 5.39 5.82 -4.61
CA PRO A 219 5.42 6.47 -5.91
C PRO A 219 4.24 6.02 -6.79
N LEU A 220 3.58 4.91 -6.48
CA LEU A 220 2.43 4.42 -7.23
C LEU A 220 1.12 5.16 -6.89
N ARG A 221 1.08 5.98 -5.83
CA ARG A 221 -0.15 6.68 -5.38
C ARG A 221 -0.75 7.56 -6.48
N GLU A 222 0.09 8.23 -7.27
CA GLU A 222 -0.37 9.09 -8.37
C GLU A 222 -0.98 8.32 -9.55
N LEU A 223 -0.72 7.01 -9.63
CA LEU A 223 -1.27 6.12 -10.64
C LEU A 223 -2.54 5.40 -10.16
N ALA A 224 -2.85 5.45 -8.86
CA ALA A 224 -3.97 4.72 -8.28
C ALA A 224 -5.29 5.49 -8.45
N ASP A 225 -6.36 4.77 -8.80
CA ASP A 225 -7.74 5.26 -8.74
C ASP A 225 -8.33 5.07 -7.33
N MET A 226 -7.82 4.11 -6.57
CA MET A 226 -8.16 3.87 -5.17
C MET A 226 -6.93 3.35 -4.42
N ILE A 227 -6.77 3.78 -3.17
CA ILE A 227 -5.65 3.38 -2.31
C ILE A 227 -6.19 2.76 -1.03
N ILE A 228 -5.74 1.55 -0.71
CA ILE A 228 -5.98 0.89 0.57
C ILE A 228 -4.64 0.82 1.30
N SER A 229 -4.51 1.60 2.37
CA SER A 229 -3.25 1.74 3.12
C SER A 229 -3.24 0.88 4.38
N ALA A 230 -2.09 0.31 4.72
CA ALA A 230 -1.86 -0.39 5.99
C ALA A 230 -0.50 -0.04 6.59
N PRO A 231 -0.36 0.10 7.92
CA PRO A 231 0.96 0.22 8.54
C PRO A 231 1.72 -1.11 8.38
N VAL A 232 3.03 -1.02 8.16
CA VAL A 232 3.90 -2.20 7.95
C VAL A 232 5.07 -2.27 8.93
N GLU A 233 5.24 -1.25 9.78
CA GLU A 233 6.27 -1.26 10.82
C GLU A 233 5.96 -2.30 11.88
N SER A 234 6.95 -3.13 12.22
CA SER A 234 6.80 -4.14 13.25
C SER A 234 7.78 -3.91 14.41
N ALA A 235 7.60 -4.68 15.49
CA ALA A 235 8.57 -4.76 16.58
C ALA A 235 9.88 -5.49 16.19
N SER A 236 10.02 -5.89 14.92
CA SER A 236 11.15 -6.61 14.33
C SER A 236 11.83 -5.79 13.22
N PRO A 237 13.10 -6.08 12.88
CA PRO A 237 13.78 -5.52 11.70
C PRO A 237 13.09 -5.78 10.35
N PHE A 238 12.15 -6.72 10.32
CA PHE A 238 11.35 -7.05 9.14
C PHE A 238 9.96 -6.41 9.26
N ASP A 239 9.46 -5.90 8.14
CA ASP A 239 8.10 -5.35 8.08
C ASP A 239 7.06 -6.47 8.32
N THR A 240 5.91 -6.10 8.87
CA THR A 240 4.77 -7.01 9.07
C THR A 240 3.79 -6.90 7.91
N MET A 241 3.16 -8.03 7.57
CA MET A 241 2.04 -8.10 6.62
C MET A 241 0.70 -8.34 7.33
N VAL A 242 0.67 -8.41 8.66
CA VAL A 242 -0.55 -8.72 9.43
C VAL A 242 -1.69 -7.75 9.12
N PRO A 243 -1.48 -6.41 9.14
CA PRO A 243 -2.48 -5.45 8.68
C PRO A 243 -3.01 -5.68 7.27
N ALA A 244 -2.13 -5.94 6.32
CA ALA A 244 -2.48 -6.19 4.92
C ALA A 244 -3.30 -7.48 4.75
N LEU A 245 -2.91 -8.55 5.45
CA LEU A 245 -3.64 -9.82 5.46
C LEU A 245 -5.04 -9.62 6.04
N ALA A 246 -5.16 -8.93 7.17
CA ALA A 246 -6.46 -8.65 7.79
C ALA A 246 -7.37 -7.82 6.86
N GLN A 247 -6.83 -6.84 6.12
CA GLN A 247 -7.60 -6.10 5.11
C GLN A 247 -8.08 -7.00 3.97
N VAL A 248 -7.23 -7.90 3.48
CA VAL A 248 -7.61 -8.86 2.44
C VAL A 248 -8.70 -9.80 2.93
N GLU A 249 -8.58 -10.35 4.14
CA GLU A 249 -9.59 -11.23 4.73
C GLU A 249 -10.91 -10.51 4.98
N ALA A 250 -10.86 -9.28 5.50
CA ALA A 250 -12.05 -8.44 5.67
C ALA A 250 -12.73 -8.13 4.32
N LEU A 251 -11.94 -7.84 3.28
CA LEU A 251 -12.47 -7.64 1.93
C LEU A 251 -13.12 -8.92 1.39
N ILE A 252 -12.50 -10.08 1.57
CA ILE A 252 -13.08 -11.38 1.17
C ILE A 252 -14.41 -11.62 1.89
N ALA A 253 -14.48 -11.36 3.20
CA ALA A 253 -15.72 -11.47 3.96
C ALA A 253 -16.82 -10.54 3.40
N CYS A 254 -16.47 -9.29 3.10
CA CYS A 254 -17.37 -8.33 2.46
C CYS A 254 -17.85 -8.81 1.07
N LEU A 255 -16.96 -9.35 0.24
CA LEU A 255 -17.31 -9.85 -1.09
C LEU A 255 -18.24 -11.08 -1.01
N THR A 256 -17.96 -11.98 -0.06
CA THR A 256 -18.74 -13.21 0.18
C THR A 256 -20.20 -12.87 0.52
N LEU A 257 -20.43 -11.91 1.42
CA LEU A 257 -21.78 -11.46 1.80
C LEU A 257 -22.57 -10.81 0.65
N ARG A 258 -21.90 -10.44 -0.44
CA ARG A 258 -22.47 -9.71 -1.58
C ARG A 258 -22.56 -10.57 -2.85
N CYS A 259 -22.22 -11.85 -2.76
CA CYS A 259 -22.26 -12.79 -3.86
C CYS A 259 -23.51 -13.69 -3.72
N PRO A 260 -24.63 -13.40 -4.42
CA PRO A 260 -25.90 -14.09 -4.19
C PRO A 260 -25.85 -15.58 -4.55
N ASP A 261 -25.12 -15.94 -5.60
CA ASP A 261 -25.09 -17.31 -6.16
C ASP A 261 -23.83 -18.10 -5.71
N LEU A 262 -23.22 -17.70 -4.59
CA LEU A 262 -21.96 -18.28 -4.14
C LEU A 262 -22.10 -19.77 -3.80
N ALA A 263 -23.20 -20.16 -3.14
CA ALA A 263 -23.43 -21.55 -2.75
C ALA A 263 -23.44 -22.48 -3.97
N ASP A 264 -24.26 -22.18 -4.97
CA ASP A 264 -24.37 -22.94 -6.22
C ASP A 264 -23.02 -23.02 -6.95
N ARG A 265 -22.28 -21.90 -6.97
CA ARG A 265 -20.95 -21.86 -7.59
C ARG A 265 -19.95 -22.75 -6.87
N LEU A 266 -19.93 -22.73 -5.53
CA LEU A 266 -19.04 -23.58 -4.74
C LEU A 266 -19.41 -25.05 -4.89
N GLU A 267 -20.71 -25.39 -4.88
CA GLU A 267 -21.19 -26.75 -5.12
C GLU A 267 -20.72 -27.28 -6.50
N GLY A 268 -20.81 -26.46 -7.55
CA GLY A 268 -20.30 -26.83 -8.87
C GLY A 268 -18.78 -27.02 -8.92
N ILE A 269 -18.02 -26.21 -8.17
CA ILE A 269 -16.57 -26.36 -8.06
C ILE A 269 -16.21 -27.63 -7.29
N ASP A 270 -16.88 -27.91 -6.18
CA ASP A 270 -16.60 -29.07 -5.33
C ASP A 270 -17.02 -30.37 -6.01
N ALA A 271 -18.12 -30.37 -6.78
CA ALA A 271 -18.48 -31.50 -7.65
C ALA A 271 -17.35 -31.85 -8.63
N LEU A 272 -16.79 -30.85 -9.31
CA LEU A 272 -15.64 -31.07 -10.20
C LEU A 272 -14.39 -31.51 -9.44
N ARG A 273 -14.09 -30.93 -8.27
CA ARG A 273 -12.93 -31.35 -7.46
C ARG A 273 -13.03 -32.81 -7.04
N ASN A 274 -14.20 -33.27 -6.64
CA ASN A 274 -14.43 -34.67 -6.31
C ASN A 274 -14.16 -35.61 -7.51
N ASP A 275 -14.47 -35.17 -8.73
CA ASP A 275 -14.12 -35.93 -9.96
C ASP A 275 -12.59 -36.00 -10.18
N PHE A 276 -11.84 -35.00 -9.69
CA PHE A 276 -10.36 -34.96 -9.75
C PHE A 276 -9.68 -35.58 -8.51
N ASP A 277 -10.36 -35.70 -7.37
CA ASP A 277 -9.93 -36.40 -6.17
C ASP A 277 -9.96 -37.92 -6.42
N THR A 278 -8.98 -38.34 -7.21
CA THR A 278 -8.72 -39.71 -7.62
C THR A 278 -8.19 -40.50 -6.42
N HIS A 279 -9.09 -40.98 -5.55
CA HIS A 279 -8.82 -42.18 -4.78
C HIS A 279 -8.73 -43.37 -5.75
N LEU A 280 -7.50 -43.64 -6.22
CA LEU A 280 -7.21 -44.76 -7.11
C LEU A 280 -7.10 -46.11 -6.38
N LEU A 281 -7.14 -46.14 -5.04
CA LEU A 281 -7.06 -47.39 -4.26
C LEU A 281 -7.73 -47.22 -2.88
N GLU A 282 -9.03 -47.50 -2.77
CA GLU A 282 -9.63 -48.09 -1.56
C GLU A 282 -10.76 -49.06 -1.94
N ASP A 283 -10.39 -50.10 -2.69
CA ASP A 283 -11.08 -51.39 -2.62
C ASP A 283 -10.06 -52.39 -2.03
N LYS A 284 -10.19 -52.67 -0.72
CA LYS A 284 -9.76 -53.93 -0.10
C LYS A 284 -10.65 -54.28 1.09
#